data_AF-A0A1Z4BRX1-F1
#
_entry.id   AF-A0A1Z4BRX1-F1
#
_cell.length_a   1.000
_cell.length_b   1.000
_cell.length_c   1.000
_cell.angle_alpha   90.00
_cell.angle_beta   90.00
_cell.angle_gamma   90.00
#
_symmetry.space_group_name_H-M   'P 1'
#
loop_
_entity.id
_entity.type
_entity.pdbx_description
1 polymer ?
#
loop_
_entity_poly.entity_id
_entity_poly.type
_entity_poly.pdbx_seq_one_letter_code
_entity_poly.pdbx_strand_id
1 'polypeptide(L)'
;MKAKYIIANIMIGAALLYACDKDKIELPQPENNTMNSQGSALYYKAAPQEEVTNLSADGTYTFVTKIGKAAPDAGAVTLLTGSMEKIVKDYNIFKGVLDYSLLPSANYTFEGSSYTKGATEAEAKLTIKNFASLDYGDYLLPLKVEMAGQQVFHLVKVHKDGEFSALSESSKKPMPPGSYSCPDRKEPMKMVAYVETNDWDIRNMGQFVLKDSKKPVFDIVVLFAANMNYDAKKGKRYLFFNDKLQPILKDPDKYIKPLKDRGIKVIVDILPNHQGVGYNNFQNYEEAVEFARECKQYADKYGFDGYDIDEEYAEYGKVKDKPYVGGKSTLWFVRAMKEVMPDKLLTLYDFGHSLYSGLTDEQGKEAKDYIDYSWANYSENHGSSIGLPKEKYGKQSIEANYGTYYAEWVAQANLEDCFGLMMIFNIKGNNIESGRTTRDLSKATKKLYDEECIFSGKYHKGPKDR
;
A
#
# COMPACT_ATOMS: atom_id res chain seq x y z
N MET A 1 -14.56 -20.06 -47.06
CA MET A 1 -14.88 -19.32 -45.82
C MET A 1 -15.36 -20.28 -44.74
N LYS A 2 -14.45 -20.89 -43.97
CA LYS A 2 -14.75 -21.55 -42.69
C LYS A 2 -13.46 -21.58 -41.88
N ALA A 3 -13.31 -20.70 -40.89
CA ALA A 3 -12.25 -20.80 -39.90
C ALA A 3 -12.75 -21.72 -38.77
N LYS A 4 -12.01 -22.80 -38.53
CA LYS A 4 -12.19 -23.72 -37.42
C LYS A 4 -11.39 -23.18 -36.23
N TYR A 5 -12.04 -22.97 -35.10
CA TYR A 5 -11.40 -22.69 -33.82
C TYR A 5 -10.87 -24.00 -33.21
N ILE A 6 -9.62 -24.00 -32.78
CA ILE A 6 -9.04 -25.05 -31.91
C ILE A 6 -8.64 -24.38 -30.61
N ILE A 7 -9.18 -24.92 -29.51
CA ILE A 7 -8.96 -24.58 -28.11
C ILE A 7 -7.75 -25.37 -27.59
N ALA A 8 -6.85 -24.74 -26.82
CA ALA A 8 -6.04 -25.36 -25.74
C ALA A 8 -5.26 -24.25 -24.99
N ASN A 9 -5.67 -23.90 -23.77
CA ASN A 9 -5.11 -24.33 -22.45
C ASN A 9 -3.96 -23.45 -21.94
N ILE A 10 -4.29 -22.66 -20.90
CA ILE A 10 -3.37 -21.94 -20.03
C ILE A 10 -3.38 -22.65 -18.68
N MET A 11 -2.20 -22.93 -18.14
CA MET A 11 -1.99 -23.41 -16.78
C MET A 11 -1.14 -22.39 -16.02
N ILE A 12 -1.55 -22.19 -14.76
CA ILE A 12 -0.94 -21.42 -13.67
C ILE A 12 -1.18 -19.90 -13.77
N GLY A 13 -1.83 -19.22 -12.81
CA GLY A 13 -2.45 -19.64 -11.56
C GLY A 13 -3.01 -18.38 -10.89
N ALA A 14 -4.30 -18.13 -11.06
CA ALA A 14 -5.02 -17.09 -10.33
C ALA A 14 -6.27 -17.73 -9.73
N ALA A 15 -6.38 -17.63 -8.41
CA ALA A 15 -7.46 -18.18 -7.62
C ALA A 15 -8.83 -17.75 -8.15
N LEU A 16 -9.69 -18.74 -8.35
CA LEU A 16 -11.08 -18.62 -8.75
C LEU A 16 -11.87 -17.76 -7.75
N LEU A 17 -12.50 -16.69 -8.23
CA LEU A 17 -13.69 -16.11 -7.60
C LEU A 17 -14.87 -16.37 -8.52
N TYR A 18 -15.73 -17.30 -8.11
CA TYR A 18 -17.04 -17.53 -8.70
C TYR A 18 -18.02 -16.47 -8.17
N ALA A 19 -18.57 -15.65 -9.07
CA ALA A 19 -19.89 -15.04 -8.89
C ALA A 19 -20.54 -14.94 -10.29
N CYS A 20 -21.74 -15.52 -10.40
CA CYS A 20 -22.52 -15.67 -11.62
C CYS A 20 -23.11 -14.33 -12.14
N ASP A 21 -22.96 -14.12 -13.45
CA ASP A 21 -23.96 -13.65 -14.44
C ASP A 21 -24.69 -12.31 -14.17
N LYS A 22 -24.72 -11.30 -15.05
CA LYS A 22 -24.63 -11.20 -16.53
C LYS A 22 -24.08 -9.83 -16.92
N ASP A 23 -23.63 -9.71 -18.17
CA ASP A 23 -22.99 -8.53 -18.81
C ASP A 23 -21.48 -8.41 -18.59
N LYS A 24 -20.76 -9.45 -19.01
CA LYS A 24 -19.33 -9.36 -19.30
C LYS A 24 -19.12 -8.53 -20.57
N ILE A 25 -18.82 -7.25 -20.40
CA ILE A 25 -18.06 -6.51 -21.41
C ILE A 25 -16.63 -7.06 -21.33
N GLU A 26 -16.32 -8.06 -22.16
CA GLU A 26 -14.93 -8.46 -22.40
C GLU A 26 -14.26 -7.35 -23.20
N LEU A 27 -13.55 -6.47 -22.49
CA LEU A 27 -12.63 -5.51 -23.11
C LEU A 27 -11.44 -6.28 -23.67
N PRO A 28 -10.98 -5.96 -24.89
CA PRO A 28 -9.82 -6.63 -25.47
C PRO A 28 -8.63 -6.44 -24.53
N GLN A 29 -8.02 -7.56 -24.12
CA GLN A 29 -6.68 -7.53 -23.55
C GLN A 29 -5.78 -6.77 -24.53
N PRO A 30 -4.80 -5.96 -24.07
CA PRO A 30 -3.79 -5.44 -24.97
C PRO A 30 -3.26 -6.62 -25.78
N GLU A 31 -3.39 -6.56 -27.10
CA GLU A 31 -2.95 -7.62 -27.98
C GLU A 31 -1.46 -7.87 -27.75
N ASN A 32 -1.15 -8.87 -26.93
CA ASN A 32 0.12 -9.56 -27.02
C ASN A 32 0.09 -10.28 -28.36
N ASN A 33 0.54 -9.58 -29.41
CA ASN A 33 0.88 -10.18 -30.70
C ASN A 33 2.12 -11.09 -30.61
N THR A 34 2.38 -11.71 -29.45
CA THR A 34 3.20 -12.90 -29.35
C THR A 34 2.27 -14.10 -29.56
N MET A 35 2.01 -14.40 -30.84
CA MET A 35 1.79 -15.81 -31.18
C MET A 35 2.86 -16.63 -30.46
N ASN A 36 2.44 -17.66 -29.73
CA ASN A 36 3.29 -18.82 -29.45
C ASN A 36 3.70 -19.46 -30.80
N SER A 37 4.63 -18.83 -31.50
CA SER A 37 5.25 -19.38 -32.70
C SER A 37 6.37 -20.31 -32.22
N GLN A 38 6.04 -21.60 -32.12
CA GLN A 38 7.03 -22.68 -32.21
C GLN A 38 8.25 -22.56 -31.27
N GLY A 39 8.07 -22.20 -30.00
CA GLY A 39 9.18 -22.18 -29.02
C GLY A 39 10.13 -20.98 -29.11
N SER A 40 9.70 -19.87 -29.72
CA SER A 40 10.42 -18.59 -29.69
C SER A 40 10.23 -17.87 -28.36
N ALA A 41 11.30 -17.30 -27.80
CA ALA A 41 11.28 -16.56 -26.54
C ALA A 41 12.47 -15.61 -26.43
N LEU A 42 12.31 -14.55 -25.63
CA LEU A 42 13.42 -13.78 -25.07
C LEU A 42 13.41 -14.02 -23.56
N TYR A 43 14.54 -14.38 -22.96
CA TYR A 43 14.60 -14.60 -21.52
C TYR A 43 15.95 -14.18 -20.94
N TYR A 44 15.94 -13.79 -19.68
CA TYR A 44 17.16 -13.47 -18.95
C TYR A 44 17.94 -14.75 -18.65
N LYS A 45 19.20 -14.83 -19.09
CA LYS A 45 20.00 -16.07 -19.02
C LYS A 45 20.17 -16.59 -17.59
N ALA A 46 20.28 -15.70 -16.60
CA ALA A 46 20.46 -16.12 -15.20
C ALA A 46 19.14 -16.57 -14.53
N ALA A 47 17.99 -16.18 -15.07
CA ALA A 47 16.67 -16.54 -14.55
C ALA A 47 15.69 -16.83 -15.70
N PRO A 48 15.88 -17.94 -16.44
CA PRO A 48 15.16 -18.19 -17.69
C PRO A 48 13.65 -18.48 -17.50
N GLN A 49 13.20 -18.71 -16.27
CA GLN A 49 11.80 -18.97 -15.92
C GLN A 49 11.03 -17.69 -15.57
N GLU A 50 11.72 -16.56 -15.36
CA GLU A 50 11.06 -15.30 -15.02
C GLU A 50 10.51 -14.63 -16.28
N GLU A 51 9.23 -14.28 -16.27
CA GLU A 51 8.60 -13.51 -17.37
C GLU A 51 8.96 -12.01 -17.33
N VAL A 52 9.43 -11.54 -16.18
CA VAL A 52 9.80 -10.15 -15.93
C VAL A 52 11.12 -10.13 -15.16
N THR A 53 12.08 -9.34 -15.63
CA THR A 53 13.35 -9.16 -14.92
C THR A 53 13.32 -7.84 -14.14
N ASN A 54 13.57 -7.91 -12.83
CA ASN A 54 13.64 -6.73 -11.96
C ASN A 54 15.10 -6.36 -11.69
N LEU A 55 15.48 -5.11 -11.96
CA LEU A 55 16.83 -4.60 -11.81
C LEU A 55 16.84 -3.34 -10.93
N SER A 56 17.92 -3.14 -10.18
CA SER A 56 18.07 -2.03 -9.22
C SER A 56 19.49 -1.49 -9.10
N ALA A 57 20.34 -1.78 -10.09
CA ALA A 57 21.73 -1.32 -10.11
C ALA A 57 22.31 -1.31 -11.53
N ASP A 58 23.42 -0.59 -11.70
CA ASP A 58 24.27 -0.68 -12.87
C ASP A 58 24.75 -2.13 -13.06
N GLY A 59 24.84 -2.57 -14.31
CA GLY A 59 25.27 -3.93 -14.61
C GLY A 59 25.00 -4.34 -16.05
N THR A 60 25.63 -5.43 -16.47
CA THR A 60 25.40 -6.04 -17.79
C THR A 60 24.69 -7.38 -17.63
N TYR A 61 23.54 -7.49 -18.30
CA TYR A 61 22.60 -8.59 -18.19
C TYR A 61 22.50 -9.27 -19.56
N THR A 62 22.75 -10.58 -19.59
CA THR A 62 22.72 -11.36 -20.83
C THR A 62 21.34 -11.98 -21.02
N PHE A 63 20.72 -11.71 -22.16
CA PHE A 63 19.47 -12.29 -22.60
C PHE A 63 19.73 -13.26 -23.75
N VAL A 64 18.92 -14.31 -23.83
CA VAL A 64 18.95 -15.26 -24.94
C VAL A 64 17.70 -15.06 -25.78
N THR A 65 17.90 -14.74 -27.04
CA THR A 65 16.85 -14.72 -28.06
C THR A 65 16.80 -16.10 -28.68
N LYS A 66 15.68 -16.80 -28.50
CA LYS A 66 15.40 -18.10 -29.11
C LYS A 66 14.32 -17.93 -30.14
N ILE A 67 14.51 -18.53 -31.31
CA ILE A 67 13.55 -18.51 -32.42
C ILE A 67 13.17 -19.94 -32.82
N GLY A 68 11.91 -20.14 -33.17
CA GLY A 68 11.36 -21.46 -33.49
C GLY A 68 11.80 -22.04 -34.84
N LYS A 69 12.39 -21.21 -35.70
CA LYS A 69 12.92 -21.59 -37.02
C LYS A 69 14.36 -21.13 -37.14
N ALA A 70 15.22 -22.02 -37.62
CA ALA A 70 16.62 -21.73 -37.89
C ALA A 70 16.76 -20.52 -38.83
N ALA A 71 17.69 -19.61 -38.51
CA ALA A 71 17.93 -18.41 -39.30
C ALA A 71 18.29 -18.76 -40.75
N PRO A 72 17.60 -18.19 -41.76
CA PRO A 72 17.87 -18.51 -43.17
C PRO A 72 19.24 -17.99 -43.64
N ASP A 73 19.72 -16.91 -43.02
CA ASP A 73 20.98 -16.22 -43.30
C ASP A 73 21.65 -15.76 -42.00
N ALA A 74 22.92 -15.36 -42.08
CA ALA A 74 23.62 -14.74 -40.97
C ALA A 74 23.10 -13.31 -40.70
N GLY A 75 23.19 -12.85 -39.47
CA GLY A 75 22.71 -11.53 -39.06
C GLY A 75 23.13 -11.18 -37.64
N ALA A 76 22.44 -10.21 -37.05
CA ALA A 76 22.61 -9.84 -35.65
C ALA A 76 21.25 -9.61 -35.00
N VAL A 77 21.19 -9.84 -33.69
CA VAL A 77 20.01 -9.55 -32.88
C VAL A 77 19.84 -8.03 -32.80
N THR A 78 18.63 -7.51 -33.02
CA THR A 78 18.38 -6.07 -32.99
C THR A 78 17.28 -5.69 -32.01
N LEU A 79 17.41 -4.53 -31.37
CA LEU A 79 16.39 -3.97 -30.49
C LEU A 79 15.44 -3.07 -31.30
N LEU A 80 14.14 -3.29 -31.14
CA LEU A 80 13.08 -2.49 -31.74
C LEU A 80 12.58 -1.46 -30.73
N THR A 81 12.91 -0.18 -30.94
CA THR A 81 12.59 0.91 -30.00
C THR A 81 11.28 1.63 -30.29
N GLY A 82 10.80 1.64 -31.54
CA GLY A 82 9.72 2.52 -32.00
C GLY A 82 8.32 2.31 -31.38
N SER A 83 8.12 1.31 -30.52
CA SER A 83 6.85 1.05 -29.84
C SER A 83 6.94 1.07 -28.31
N MET A 84 8.10 1.39 -27.73
CA MET A 84 8.34 1.24 -26.29
C MET A 84 7.42 2.14 -25.46
N GLU A 85 7.29 3.41 -25.82
CA GLU A 85 6.45 4.39 -25.12
C GLU A 85 4.97 3.97 -25.12
N LYS A 86 4.50 3.45 -26.27
CA LYS A 86 3.13 2.93 -26.38
C LYS A 86 2.93 1.72 -25.47
N ILE A 87 3.88 0.78 -25.43
CA ILE A 87 3.79 -0.40 -24.56
C ILE A 87 3.73 0.01 -23.09
N VAL A 88 4.54 0.98 -22.65
CA VAL A 88 4.50 1.49 -21.27
C VAL A 88 3.15 2.12 -20.96
N LYS A 89 2.59 2.93 -21.88
CA LYS A 89 1.25 3.51 -21.73
C LYS A 89 0.17 2.44 -21.61
N ASP A 90 0.20 1.44 -22.48
CA ASP A 90 -0.77 0.34 -22.48
C ASP A 90 -0.64 -0.51 -21.20
N TYR A 91 0.59 -0.72 -20.71
CA TYR A 91 0.85 -1.41 -19.44
C TYR A 91 0.22 -0.67 -18.25
N ASN A 92 0.39 0.65 -18.18
CA ASN A 92 -0.23 1.51 -17.17
C ASN A 92 -1.76 1.39 -17.19
N ILE A 93 -2.38 1.49 -18.38
CA ILE A 93 -3.83 1.33 -18.56
C ILE A 93 -4.29 -0.05 -18.09
N PHE A 94 -3.63 -1.11 -18.56
CA PHE A 94 -3.96 -2.49 -18.20
C PHE A 94 -3.89 -2.75 -16.70
N LYS A 95 -2.87 -2.20 -16.03
CA LYS A 95 -2.71 -2.33 -14.58
C LYS A 95 -3.60 -1.37 -13.79
N GLY A 96 -4.19 -0.36 -14.43
CA GLY A 96 -4.98 0.69 -13.76
C GLY A 96 -4.13 1.68 -12.95
N VAL A 97 -2.89 1.88 -13.38
CA VAL A 97 -1.85 2.64 -12.65
C VAL A 97 -1.26 3.73 -13.55
N LEU A 98 -0.54 4.69 -12.97
CA LEU A 98 0.01 5.86 -13.69
C LEU A 98 1.48 6.15 -13.36
N ASP A 99 2.14 5.24 -12.66
CA ASP A 99 3.44 5.46 -12.04
C ASP A 99 4.61 4.85 -12.82
N TYR A 100 4.38 3.98 -13.79
CA TYR A 100 5.47 3.46 -14.62
C TYR A 100 5.86 4.43 -15.74
N SER A 101 7.15 4.65 -15.93
CA SER A 101 7.72 5.45 -17.03
C SER A 101 8.65 4.61 -17.89
N LEU A 102 8.90 5.02 -19.15
CA LEU A 102 9.92 4.36 -19.97
C LEU A 102 11.31 4.66 -19.37
N LEU A 103 12.17 3.64 -19.25
CA LEU A 103 13.56 3.85 -18.84
C LEU A 103 14.27 4.79 -19.82
N PRO A 104 14.89 5.89 -19.38
CA PRO A 104 15.54 6.82 -20.29
C PRO A 104 16.66 6.16 -21.09
N SER A 105 16.79 6.50 -22.37
CA SER A 105 17.81 5.93 -23.27
C SER A 105 19.25 6.20 -22.82
N ALA A 106 19.48 7.24 -22.02
CA ALA A 106 20.77 7.52 -21.40
C ALA A 106 21.17 6.49 -20.33
N ASN A 107 20.23 5.68 -19.83
CA ASN A 107 20.42 4.73 -18.74
C ASN A 107 20.58 3.28 -19.18
N TYR A 108 20.54 2.99 -20.49
CA TYR A 108 20.83 1.66 -20.98
C TYR A 108 21.58 1.63 -22.31
N THR A 109 22.23 0.52 -22.60
CA THR A 109 22.68 0.14 -23.95
C THR A 109 22.25 -1.28 -24.25
N PHE A 110 22.04 -1.57 -25.53
CA PHE A 110 21.71 -2.91 -26.01
C PHE A 110 22.68 -3.32 -27.10
N GLU A 111 23.26 -4.51 -26.96
CA GLU A 111 24.23 -5.08 -27.88
C GLU A 111 23.79 -6.50 -28.25
N GLY A 112 23.23 -6.67 -29.45
CA GLY A 112 22.89 -7.98 -29.97
C GLY A 112 24.10 -8.70 -30.56
N SER A 113 24.25 -10.00 -30.27
CA SER A 113 25.30 -10.81 -30.86
C SER A 113 24.99 -11.14 -32.31
N SER A 114 26.05 -11.32 -33.11
CA SER A 114 25.94 -11.89 -34.45
C SER A 114 25.54 -13.37 -34.37
N TYR A 115 24.75 -13.84 -35.32
CA TYR A 115 24.39 -15.25 -35.51
C TYR A 115 24.67 -15.69 -36.95
N THR A 116 24.94 -16.98 -37.11
CA THR A 116 25.15 -17.59 -38.43
C THR A 116 23.85 -18.14 -39.00
N LYS A 117 23.85 -18.40 -40.31
CA LYS A 117 22.82 -19.22 -40.94
C LYS A 117 22.65 -20.54 -40.17
N GLY A 118 21.41 -20.96 -39.95
CA GLY A 118 21.07 -22.16 -39.20
C GLY A 118 20.90 -21.94 -37.69
N ALA A 119 21.30 -20.79 -37.14
CA ALA A 119 21.18 -20.52 -35.71
C ALA A 119 19.70 -20.47 -35.27
N THR A 120 19.40 -21.09 -34.13
CA THR A 120 18.08 -21.04 -33.48
C THR A 120 18.09 -20.17 -32.23
N GLU A 121 19.27 -19.73 -31.79
CA GLU A 121 19.45 -18.85 -30.66
C GLU A 121 20.63 -17.91 -30.87
N ALA A 122 20.57 -16.75 -30.22
CA ALA A 122 21.64 -15.78 -30.14
C ALA A 122 21.51 -14.96 -28.86
N GLU A 123 22.63 -14.52 -28.30
CA GLU A 123 22.62 -13.69 -27.09
C GLU A 123 22.50 -12.21 -27.42
N ALA A 124 21.96 -11.45 -26.48
CA ALA A 124 22.05 -10.00 -26.46
C ALA A 124 22.42 -9.53 -25.05
N LYS A 125 23.18 -8.45 -24.96
CA LYS A 125 23.55 -7.82 -23.70
C LYS A 125 22.76 -6.53 -23.52
N LEU A 126 22.06 -6.43 -22.40
CA LEU A 126 21.49 -5.19 -21.89
C LEU A 126 22.43 -4.67 -20.81
N THR A 127 22.96 -3.47 -20.95
CA THR A 127 23.71 -2.80 -19.89
C THR A 127 22.88 -1.69 -19.30
N ILE A 128 22.61 -1.74 -17.99
CA ILE A 128 22.06 -0.62 -17.21
C ILE A 128 23.23 0.22 -16.71
N LYS A 129 23.12 1.54 -16.87
CA LYS A 129 24.15 2.51 -16.51
C LYS A 129 23.54 3.77 -15.90
N ASN A 130 24.38 4.52 -15.18
CA ASN A 130 23.99 5.80 -14.56
C ASN A 130 22.81 5.63 -13.59
N PHE A 131 22.66 4.47 -12.95
CA PHE A 131 21.57 4.19 -12.03
C PHE A 131 21.60 5.16 -10.84
N ALA A 132 22.79 5.49 -10.32
CA ALA A 132 22.96 6.43 -9.22
C ALA A 132 22.41 7.84 -9.52
N SER A 133 22.41 8.29 -10.78
CA SER A 133 21.89 9.60 -11.20
C SER A 133 20.50 9.55 -11.82
N LEU A 134 19.90 8.36 -11.99
CA LEU A 134 18.51 8.22 -12.43
C LEU A 134 17.58 8.86 -11.39
N ASP A 135 16.50 9.50 -11.82
CA ASP A 135 15.49 9.99 -10.86
C ASP A 135 14.83 8.82 -10.12
N TYR A 136 14.25 9.08 -8.95
CA TYR A 136 13.46 8.06 -8.27
C TYR A 136 12.25 7.69 -9.12
N GLY A 137 11.97 6.39 -9.22
CA GLY A 137 10.77 5.91 -9.88
C GLY A 137 10.80 4.46 -10.32
N ASP A 138 9.66 4.07 -10.88
CA ASP A 138 9.42 2.77 -11.48
C ASP A 138 9.50 2.90 -13.00
N TYR A 139 10.53 2.27 -13.58
CA TYR A 139 10.79 2.31 -14.99
C TYR A 139 10.53 0.96 -15.64
N LEU A 140 9.97 0.98 -16.84
CA LEU A 140 9.81 -0.17 -17.71
C LEU A 140 10.75 -0.01 -18.90
N LEU A 141 11.42 -1.09 -19.28
CA LEU A 141 12.13 -1.22 -20.53
C LEU A 141 11.54 -2.45 -21.26
N PRO A 142 10.61 -2.24 -22.19
CA PRO A 142 10.04 -3.32 -22.98
C PRO A 142 11.07 -3.78 -24.03
N LEU A 143 11.78 -4.89 -23.77
CA LEU A 143 12.75 -5.43 -24.72
C LEU A 143 12.03 -6.19 -25.82
N LYS A 144 11.70 -5.47 -26.89
CA LYS A 144 11.22 -6.08 -28.13
C LYS A 144 12.41 -6.29 -29.07
N VAL A 145 12.76 -7.54 -29.33
CA VAL A 145 13.97 -7.91 -30.07
C VAL A 145 13.60 -8.66 -31.35
N GLU A 146 14.35 -8.44 -32.41
CA GLU A 146 14.24 -9.18 -33.66
C GLU A 146 15.48 -10.05 -33.92
N MET A 147 15.24 -11.29 -34.33
CA MET A 147 16.24 -12.22 -34.84
C MET A 147 15.66 -12.94 -36.06
N ALA A 148 16.34 -12.85 -37.21
CA ALA A 148 15.92 -13.51 -38.46
C ALA A 148 14.44 -13.26 -38.85
N GLY A 149 13.96 -12.02 -38.68
CA GLY A 149 12.59 -11.61 -38.98
C GLY A 149 11.52 -12.08 -37.98
N GLN A 150 11.93 -12.76 -36.89
CA GLN A 150 11.04 -13.13 -35.79
C GLN A 150 11.23 -12.16 -34.63
N GLN A 151 10.12 -11.67 -34.09
CA GLN A 151 10.11 -10.72 -32.98
C GLN A 151 9.72 -11.42 -31.69
N VAL A 152 10.50 -11.22 -30.63
CA VAL A 152 10.26 -11.73 -29.28
C VAL A 152 10.27 -10.59 -28.28
N PHE A 153 9.71 -10.82 -27.09
CA PHE A 153 9.48 -9.78 -26.09
C PHE A 153 9.87 -10.26 -24.70
N HIS A 154 10.48 -9.37 -23.91
CA HIS A 154 10.70 -9.54 -22.48
C HIS A 154 10.55 -8.20 -21.76
N LEU A 155 9.89 -8.17 -20.60
CA LEU A 155 9.74 -6.93 -19.84
C LEU A 155 10.85 -6.82 -18.79
N VAL A 156 11.61 -5.73 -18.84
CA VAL A 156 12.54 -5.36 -17.78
C VAL A 156 11.93 -4.24 -16.94
N LYS A 157 11.94 -4.39 -15.62
CA LYS A 157 11.59 -3.36 -14.66
C LYS A 157 12.85 -2.85 -13.99
N VAL A 158 13.02 -1.54 -13.94
CA VAL A 158 14.08 -0.89 -13.18
C VAL A 158 13.42 -0.06 -12.09
N HIS A 159 13.69 -0.39 -10.83
CA HIS A 159 13.11 0.31 -9.69
C HIS A 159 14.20 1.08 -8.98
N LYS A 160 14.00 2.40 -8.83
CA LYS A 160 14.86 3.26 -8.04
C LYS A 160 14.05 3.95 -6.95
N ASP A 161 14.39 3.70 -5.71
CA ASP A 161 13.72 4.24 -4.53
C ASP A 161 14.71 4.97 -3.63
N GLY A 162 14.18 5.74 -2.68
CA GLY A 162 15.00 6.41 -1.68
C GLY A 162 15.65 5.44 -0.68
N GLU A 163 16.76 5.88 -0.09
CA GLU A 163 17.41 5.11 0.97
C GLU A 163 16.60 5.19 2.26
N PHE A 164 16.42 4.04 2.91
CA PHE A 164 15.76 3.95 4.20
C PHE A 164 16.45 2.92 5.11
N SER A 165 16.24 3.09 6.42
CA SER A 165 16.59 2.12 7.45
C SER A 165 15.30 1.63 8.10
N ALA A 166 14.87 0.41 7.79
CA ALA A 166 13.56 -0.12 8.21
C ALA A 166 13.35 -0.07 9.74
N LEU A 167 12.12 0.23 10.17
CA LEU A 167 11.73 0.18 11.58
C LEU A 167 11.64 -1.27 12.06
N SER A 168 12.20 -1.53 13.25
CA SER A 168 12.06 -2.81 13.95
C SER A 168 12.33 -2.62 15.45
N GLU A 169 12.14 -3.66 16.25
CA GLU A 169 12.46 -3.62 17.69
C GLU A 169 13.94 -3.28 17.96
N SER A 170 14.86 -3.66 17.07
CA SER A 170 16.28 -3.34 17.17
C SER A 170 16.68 -2.10 16.38
N SER A 171 15.74 -1.46 15.69
CA SER A 171 16.01 -0.37 14.75
C SER A 171 14.94 0.72 14.85
N LYS A 172 14.83 1.27 16.06
CA LYS A 172 13.87 2.32 16.42
C LYS A 172 14.34 3.70 15.94
N LYS A 173 13.41 4.66 15.91
CA LYS A 173 13.74 6.09 15.73
C LYS A 173 14.54 6.60 16.95
N PRO A 174 15.25 7.73 16.83
CA PRO A 174 15.84 8.39 17.99
C PRO A 174 14.81 8.73 19.05
N MET A 175 15.23 8.78 20.32
CA MET A 175 14.39 9.32 21.40
C MET A 175 14.29 10.85 21.26
N PRO A 176 13.23 11.48 21.79
CA PRO A 176 13.16 12.94 21.85
C PRO A 176 14.36 13.55 22.58
N PRO A 177 14.73 14.80 22.26
CA PRO A 177 15.79 15.51 22.97
C PRO A 177 15.54 15.55 24.48
N GLY A 178 16.61 15.45 25.28
CA GLY A 178 16.54 15.43 26.74
C GLY A 178 15.97 16.69 27.40
N SER A 179 15.65 17.73 26.63
CA SER A 179 14.91 18.91 27.11
C SER A 179 13.46 18.61 27.52
N TYR A 180 12.92 17.45 27.13
CA TYR A 180 11.56 17.02 27.48
C TYR A 180 11.59 16.02 28.63
N SER A 181 11.02 16.41 29.78
CA SER A 181 11.03 15.60 31.00
C SER A 181 9.83 14.64 31.04
N CYS A 182 9.98 13.46 30.42
CA CYS A 182 9.02 12.36 30.51
C CYS A 182 9.69 11.11 31.09
N PRO A 183 9.73 10.95 32.44
CA PRO A 183 10.54 9.93 33.10
C PRO A 183 10.17 8.49 32.70
N ASP A 184 8.91 8.25 32.34
CA ASP A 184 8.41 6.92 31.99
C ASP A 184 8.50 6.61 30.48
N ARG A 185 8.96 7.55 29.64
CA ARG A 185 9.08 7.33 28.19
C ARG A 185 10.23 6.36 27.88
N LYS A 186 9.86 5.15 27.44
CA LYS A 186 10.80 4.10 27.01
C LYS A 186 10.89 3.92 25.50
N GLU A 187 9.99 4.55 24.76
CA GLU A 187 9.85 4.41 23.32
C GLU A 187 9.84 5.78 22.62
N PRO A 188 10.39 5.87 21.39
CA PRO A 188 10.24 7.07 20.56
C PRO A 188 8.78 7.40 20.30
N MET A 189 8.52 8.67 20.00
CA MET A 189 7.19 9.09 19.55
C MET A 189 6.77 8.30 18.30
N LYS A 190 5.53 7.83 18.24
CA LYS A 190 4.95 7.24 17.03
C LYS A 190 4.23 8.29 16.19
N MET A 191 4.27 8.16 14.88
CA MET A 191 3.54 8.99 13.93
C MET A 191 2.55 8.11 13.18
N VAL A 192 1.29 8.54 13.15
CA VAL A 192 0.20 7.86 12.44
C VAL A 192 -0.26 8.75 11.29
N ALA A 193 -0.42 8.17 10.09
CA ALA A 193 -0.95 8.86 8.92
C ALA A 193 -2.25 8.21 8.46
N TYR A 194 -3.38 8.91 8.55
CA TYR A 194 -4.56 8.54 7.77
C TYR A 194 -4.42 9.06 6.35
N VAL A 195 -4.74 8.21 5.38
CA VAL A 195 -4.73 8.57 3.98
C VAL A 195 -6.12 8.32 3.42
N GLU A 196 -6.80 9.40 3.01
CA GLU A 196 -8.02 9.34 2.20
C GLU A 196 -7.68 8.69 0.86
N THR A 197 -7.88 7.39 0.77
CA THR A 197 -7.49 6.57 -0.40
C THR A 197 -8.31 6.89 -1.65
N ASN A 198 -9.44 7.58 -1.48
CA ASN A 198 -10.19 8.17 -2.58
C ASN A 198 -9.44 9.29 -3.29
N ASP A 199 -8.43 9.87 -2.64
CA ASP A 199 -7.72 11.05 -3.10
C ASP A 199 -6.24 10.77 -3.39
N TRP A 200 -5.54 10.14 -2.44
CA TRP A 200 -4.08 10.07 -2.42
C TRP A 200 -3.53 8.65 -2.28
N ASP A 201 -2.29 8.46 -2.70
CA ASP A 201 -1.60 7.16 -2.63
C ASP A 201 -0.86 6.98 -1.29
N ILE A 202 -1.13 5.86 -0.61
CA ILE A 202 -0.56 5.52 0.70
C ILE A 202 0.97 5.42 0.69
N ARG A 203 1.58 5.08 -0.45
CA ARG A 203 3.03 4.87 -0.56
C ARG A 203 3.81 6.15 -0.30
N ASN A 204 3.21 7.31 -0.55
CA ASN A 204 3.84 8.60 -0.27
C ASN A 204 4.25 8.75 1.21
N MET A 205 3.53 8.12 2.14
CA MET A 205 3.87 8.19 3.56
C MET A 205 5.20 7.47 3.85
N GLY A 206 5.55 6.43 3.09
CA GLY A 206 6.82 5.72 3.21
C GLY A 206 8.03 6.48 2.68
N GLN A 207 7.82 7.57 1.94
CA GLN A 207 8.90 8.38 1.38
C GLN A 207 9.35 9.50 2.32
N PHE A 208 8.60 9.78 3.39
CA PHE A 208 9.08 10.65 4.47
C PHE A 208 10.01 9.86 5.40
N VAL A 209 11.29 10.22 5.39
CA VAL A 209 12.31 9.62 6.25
C VAL A 209 13.05 10.69 7.04
N LEU A 210 13.56 10.34 8.21
CA LEU A 210 14.49 11.15 8.97
C LEU A 210 15.81 11.27 8.22
N LYS A 211 16.36 12.48 8.18
CA LYS A 211 17.45 12.86 7.27
C LYS A 211 18.73 12.07 7.53
N ASP A 212 19.07 11.81 8.79
CA ASP A 212 20.37 11.27 9.16
C ASP A 212 20.26 9.76 9.41
N SER A 213 19.28 9.32 10.20
CA SER A 213 19.05 7.90 10.49
C SER A 213 18.37 7.12 9.36
N LYS A 214 17.80 7.83 8.38
CA LYS A 214 17.01 7.26 7.27
C LYS A 214 15.78 6.46 7.73
N LYS A 215 15.35 6.65 8.97
CA LYS A 215 14.19 5.97 9.55
C LYS A 215 12.90 6.55 8.96
N PRO A 216 11.89 5.75 8.60
CA PRO A 216 10.58 6.27 8.25
C PRO A 216 10.02 7.20 9.33
N VAL A 217 9.41 8.30 8.91
CA VAL A 217 8.74 9.24 9.84
C VAL A 217 7.51 8.59 10.44
N PHE A 218 6.68 7.97 9.60
CA PHE A 218 5.43 7.32 9.97
C PHE A 218 5.66 5.87 10.40
N ASP A 219 5.03 5.47 11.51
CA ASP A 219 5.05 4.10 12.02
C ASP A 219 3.82 3.32 11.57
N ILE A 220 2.69 4.02 11.40
CA ILE A 220 1.39 3.44 11.04
C ILE A 220 0.79 4.28 9.91
N VAL A 221 0.35 3.61 8.85
CA VAL A 221 -0.45 4.20 7.77
C VAL A 221 -1.83 3.54 7.80
N VAL A 222 -2.86 4.37 7.87
CA VAL A 222 -4.27 3.98 7.91
C VAL A 222 -4.89 4.23 6.54
N LEU A 223 -5.43 3.17 5.94
CA LEU A 223 -6.20 3.25 4.69
C LEU A 223 -7.61 3.71 5.04
N PHE A 224 -7.90 4.98 4.78
CA PHE A 224 -9.21 5.57 5.03
C PHE A 224 -10.06 5.55 3.74
N ALA A 225 -11.19 4.84 3.70
CA ALA A 225 -11.65 3.82 4.65
C ALA A 225 -12.37 2.66 3.95
N ALA A 226 -12.27 1.45 4.51
CA ALA A 226 -13.22 0.39 4.22
C ALA A 226 -14.51 0.64 5.00
N ASN A 227 -15.61 0.01 4.58
CA ASN A 227 -16.92 0.29 5.14
C ASN A 227 -17.57 -0.92 5.82
N MET A 228 -18.22 -0.69 6.96
CA MET A 228 -19.13 -1.65 7.57
C MET A 228 -20.52 -1.50 6.92
N ASN A 229 -20.85 -2.42 6.01
CA ASN A 229 -22.16 -2.49 5.35
C ASN A 229 -23.02 -3.61 5.95
N TYR A 230 -24.30 -3.67 5.56
CA TYR A 230 -25.27 -4.68 5.97
C TYR A 230 -25.87 -5.45 4.79
N ASP A 231 -25.77 -6.78 4.79
CA ASP A 231 -26.49 -7.65 3.86
C ASP A 231 -27.83 -8.04 4.51
N ALA A 232 -28.89 -7.31 4.16
CA ALA A 232 -30.23 -7.54 4.70
C ALA A 232 -30.79 -8.93 4.39
N LYS A 233 -30.35 -9.59 3.30
CA LYS A 233 -30.80 -10.95 2.95
C LYS A 233 -30.13 -11.99 3.83
N LYS A 234 -28.85 -11.79 4.16
CA LYS A 234 -28.09 -12.69 5.04
C LYS A 234 -28.20 -12.32 6.52
N GLY A 235 -28.75 -11.14 6.84
CA GLY A 235 -28.93 -10.66 8.21
C GLY A 235 -27.63 -10.29 8.91
N LYS A 236 -26.56 -9.95 8.16
CA LYS A 236 -25.22 -9.77 8.72
C LYS A 236 -24.45 -8.59 8.15
N ARG A 237 -23.50 -8.09 8.94
CA ARG A 237 -22.52 -7.10 8.51
C ARG A 237 -21.48 -7.73 7.58
N TYR A 238 -20.91 -6.94 6.69
CA TYR A 238 -19.78 -7.35 5.85
C TYR A 238 -18.86 -6.16 5.57
N LEU A 239 -17.59 -6.44 5.33
CA LEU A 239 -16.58 -5.42 5.09
C LEU A 239 -16.54 -5.11 3.60
N PHE A 240 -16.81 -3.86 3.25
CA PHE A 240 -16.88 -3.37 1.88
C PHE A 240 -15.69 -2.47 1.56
N PHE A 241 -15.08 -2.68 0.40
CA PHE A 241 -14.02 -1.82 -0.13
C PHE A 241 -14.51 -1.13 -1.39
N ASN A 242 -14.54 0.20 -1.39
CA ASN A 242 -14.97 0.99 -2.53
C ASN A 242 -14.04 0.83 -3.75
N ASP A 243 -14.41 1.41 -4.89
CA ASP A 243 -13.67 1.29 -6.15
C ASP A 243 -12.25 1.89 -6.10
N LYS A 244 -12.01 2.89 -5.24
CA LYS A 244 -10.70 3.53 -5.05
C LYS A 244 -9.73 2.70 -4.21
N LEU A 245 -10.25 1.83 -3.33
CA LEU A 245 -9.46 0.85 -2.59
C LEU A 245 -9.13 -0.41 -3.42
N GLN A 246 -9.94 -0.75 -4.42
CA GLN A 246 -9.73 -1.96 -5.24
C GLN A 246 -8.33 -2.08 -5.87
N PRO A 247 -7.69 -1.01 -6.40
CA PRO A 247 -6.32 -1.09 -6.90
C PRO A 247 -5.31 -1.59 -5.85
N ILE A 248 -5.46 -1.17 -4.59
CA ILE A 248 -4.59 -1.61 -3.49
C ILE A 248 -4.79 -3.10 -3.23
N LEU A 249 -6.03 -3.57 -3.19
CA LEU A 249 -6.36 -4.99 -2.97
C LEU A 249 -5.92 -5.90 -4.12
N LYS A 250 -5.90 -5.38 -5.35
CA LYS A 250 -5.50 -6.13 -6.54
C LYS A 250 -4.00 -6.30 -6.65
N ASP A 251 -3.21 -5.41 -6.06
CA ASP A 251 -1.74 -5.45 -6.10
C ASP A 251 -1.10 -5.04 -4.76
N PRO A 252 -1.27 -5.85 -3.68
CA PRO A 252 -0.67 -5.57 -2.37
C PRO A 252 0.86 -5.42 -2.42
N ASP A 253 1.53 -6.17 -3.31
CA ASP A 253 2.98 -6.10 -3.50
C ASP A 253 3.43 -4.73 -4.00
N LYS A 254 2.58 -4.05 -4.76
CA LYS A 254 2.83 -2.70 -5.19
C LYS A 254 2.53 -1.66 -4.12
N TYR A 255 1.38 -1.73 -3.46
CA TYR A 255 0.88 -0.63 -2.61
C TYR A 255 1.24 -0.78 -1.13
N ILE A 256 1.22 -1.99 -0.60
CA ILE A 256 1.37 -2.28 0.82
C ILE A 256 2.80 -2.69 1.13
N LYS A 257 3.36 -3.62 0.34
CA LYS A 257 4.69 -4.19 0.61
C LYS A 257 5.79 -3.14 0.74
N PRO A 258 5.87 -2.07 -0.08
CA PRO A 258 6.94 -1.07 0.08
C PRO A 258 6.90 -0.31 1.41
N LEU A 259 5.72 -0.12 2.01
CA LEU A 259 5.57 0.43 3.35
C LEU A 259 6.01 -0.58 4.40
N LYS A 260 5.60 -1.84 4.26
CA LYS A 260 5.97 -2.91 5.20
C LYS A 260 7.46 -3.25 5.19
N ASP A 261 8.11 -3.20 4.03
CA ASP A 261 9.55 -3.39 3.88
C ASP A 261 10.34 -2.31 4.65
N ARG A 262 9.74 -1.13 4.83
CA ARG A 262 10.26 -0.04 5.68
C ARG A 262 9.93 -0.22 7.17
N GLY A 263 9.21 -1.28 7.54
CA GLY A 263 8.75 -1.52 8.92
C GLY A 263 7.49 -0.75 9.32
N ILE A 264 6.86 -0.03 8.39
CA ILE A 264 5.62 0.72 8.62
C ILE A 264 4.46 -0.27 8.69
N LYS A 265 3.59 -0.12 9.69
CA LYS A 265 2.36 -0.91 9.81
C LYS A 265 1.28 -0.33 8.91
N VAL A 266 0.62 -1.19 8.14
CA VAL A 266 -0.47 -0.79 7.25
C VAL A 266 -1.77 -1.36 7.79
N ILE A 267 -2.64 -0.48 8.29
CA ILE A 267 -3.93 -0.85 8.87
C ILE A 267 -5.08 -0.26 8.07
N VAL A 268 -6.28 -0.81 8.23
CA VAL A 268 -7.47 -0.38 7.50
C VAL A 268 -8.46 0.25 8.47
N ASP A 269 -8.89 1.46 8.16
CA ASP A 269 -10.03 2.08 8.85
C ASP A 269 -11.33 1.38 8.46
N ILE A 270 -12.18 1.13 9.45
CA ILE A 270 -13.53 0.60 9.23
C ILE A 270 -14.55 1.67 9.65
N LEU A 271 -15.21 2.24 8.65
CA LEU A 271 -16.20 3.29 8.81
C LEU A 271 -17.63 2.75 8.52
N PRO A 272 -18.60 2.85 9.44
CA PRO A 272 -20.00 2.59 9.12
C PRO A 272 -20.48 3.44 7.93
N ASN A 273 -21.46 2.95 7.18
CA ASN A 273 -21.77 3.51 5.86
C ASN A 273 -23.28 3.66 5.59
N HIS A 274 -23.93 4.44 6.45
CA HIS A 274 -25.30 4.94 6.29
C HIS A 274 -26.39 3.86 6.18
N GLN A 275 -26.11 2.62 6.59
CA GLN A 275 -26.98 1.46 6.41
C GLN A 275 -27.71 1.01 7.67
N GLY A 276 -27.65 1.77 8.76
CA GLY A 276 -28.31 1.44 10.02
C GLY A 276 -27.58 0.45 10.91
N VAL A 277 -26.33 0.13 10.57
CA VAL A 277 -25.45 -0.71 11.37
C VAL A 277 -24.12 0.00 11.61
N GLY A 278 -23.59 -0.16 12.81
CA GLY A 278 -22.30 0.38 13.25
C GLY A 278 -21.82 -0.37 14.49
N TYR A 279 -20.85 0.20 15.20
CA TYR A 279 -20.24 -0.42 16.38
C TYR A 279 -21.18 -0.48 17.57
N ASN A 280 -22.18 0.40 17.65
CA ASN A 280 -23.09 0.48 18.79
C ASN A 280 -24.35 -0.40 18.66
N ASN A 281 -24.47 -1.29 17.66
CA ASN A 281 -25.67 -2.14 17.51
C ASN A 281 -25.44 -3.60 17.04
N PHE A 282 -24.29 -4.19 17.32
CA PHE A 282 -24.17 -5.66 17.39
C PHE A 282 -25.13 -6.17 18.48
N GLN A 283 -25.89 -7.22 18.19
CA GLN A 283 -26.93 -7.69 19.11
C GLN A 283 -26.42 -8.71 20.13
N ASN A 284 -25.26 -9.32 19.88
CA ASN A 284 -24.57 -10.24 20.77
C ASN A 284 -23.09 -10.33 20.36
N TYR A 285 -22.31 -11.05 21.17
CA TYR A 285 -20.89 -11.25 20.92
C TYR A 285 -20.61 -12.06 19.64
N GLU A 286 -21.47 -13.02 19.32
CA GLU A 286 -21.32 -13.88 18.13
C GLU A 286 -21.41 -13.09 16.82
N GLU A 287 -22.29 -12.08 16.72
CA GLU A 287 -22.34 -11.17 15.57
C GLU A 287 -21.03 -10.39 15.41
N ALA A 288 -20.44 -9.96 16.52
CA ALA A 288 -19.16 -9.26 16.52
C ALA A 288 -18.01 -10.19 16.09
N VAL A 289 -18.01 -11.44 16.56
CA VAL A 289 -17.04 -12.47 16.15
C VAL A 289 -17.18 -12.83 14.67
N GLU A 290 -18.39 -12.91 14.13
CA GLU A 290 -18.57 -13.16 12.69
C GLU A 290 -17.93 -12.07 11.84
N PHE A 291 -18.18 -10.80 12.18
CA PHE A 291 -17.60 -9.66 11.47
C PHE A 291 -16.07 -9.57 11.67
N ALA A 292 -15.57 -9.85 12.88
CA ALA A 292 -14.13 -9.90 13.16
C ALA A 292 -13.41 -11.01 12.36
N ARG A 293 -14.06 -12.18 12.16
CA ARG A 293 -13.53 -13.26 11.31
C ARG A 293 -13.45 -12.84 9.84
N GLU A 294 -14.42 -12.08 9.35
CA GLU A 294 -14.35 -11.52 8.00
C GLU A 294 -13.20 -10.52 7.87
N CYS A 295 -13.01 -9.63 8.85
CA CYS A 295 -11.85 -8.74 8.90
C CYS A 295 -10.54 -9.55 8.88
N LYS A 296 -10.40 -10.60 9.70
CA LYS A 296 -9.22 -11.47 9.68
C LYS A 296 -8.95 -12.07 8.30
N GLN A 297 -9.98 -12.54 7.58
CA GLN A 297 -9.80 -13.09 6.23
C GLN A 297 -9.18 -12.07 5.27
N TYR A 298 -9.60 -10.80 5.35
CA TYR A 298 -9.02 -9.73 4.55
C TYR A 298 -7.61 -9.35 4.99
N ALA A 299 -7.35 -9.26 6.30
CA ALA A 299 -6.01 -9.00 6.82
C ALA A 299 -5.01 -10.09 6.43
N ASP A 300 -5.39 -11.36 6.51
CA ASP A 300 -4.54 -12.48 6.10
C ASP A 300 -4.31 -12.50 4.58
N LYS A 301 -5.37 -12.23 3.80
CA LYS A 301 -5.30 -12.25 2.32
C LYS A 301 -4.44 -11.12 1.75
N TYR A 302 -4.59 -9.90 2.28
CA TYR A 302 -3.95 -8.71 1.74
C TYR A 302 -2.72 -8.26 2.55
N GLY A 303 -2.43 -8.92 3.65
CA GLY A 303 -1.27 -8.64 4.48
C GLY A 303 -1.41 -7.38 5.34
N PHE A 304 -2.64 -6.98 5.72
CA PHE A 304 -2.84 -5.87 6.65
C PHE A 304 -2.28 -6.22 8.04
N ASP A 305 -1.76 -5.20 8.71
CA ASP A 305 -1.20 -5.31 10.06
C ASP A 305 -2.26 -5.07 11.15
N GLY A 306 -3.49 -4.71 10.78
CA GLY A 306 -4.55 -4.40 11.73
C GLY A 306 -5.69 -3.58 11.17
N TYR A 307 -6.52 -3.08 12.08
CA TYR A 307 -7.69 -2.27 11.80
C TYR A 307 -7.81 -1.08 12.75
N ASP A 308 -8.42 -0.01 12.26
CA ASP A 308 -8.83 1.15 13.03
C ASP A 308 -10.37 1.22 13.14
N ILE A 309 -10.85 1.71 14.27
CA ILE A 309 -12.28 1.88 14.58
C ILE A 309 -12.63 3.36 14.52
N ASP A 310 -13.53 3.68 13.59
CA ASP A 310 -14.11 5.02 13.43
C ASP A 310 -15.65 4.93 13.46
N GLU A 311 -16.27 5.34 14.57
CA GLU A 311 -17.72 5.26 14.79
C GLU A 311 -18.43 6.53 14.30
N GLU A 312 -18.48 6.68 12.98
CA GLU A 312 -19.25 7.72 12.32
C GLU A 312 -20.20 7.13 11.27
N TYR A 313 -21.21 7.91 10.84
CA TYR A 313 -22.06 7.61 9.68
C TYR A 313 -22.92 6.34 9.71
N ALA A 314 -23.09 5.65 10.85
CA ALA A 314 -23.90 4.41 10.91
C ALA A 314 -25.39 4.60 10.53
N GLU A 315 -25.97 5.78 10.82
CA GLU A 315 -27.39 6.10 10.65
C GLU A 315 -28.34 5.08 11.30
N TYR A 316 -28.11 4.82 12.60
CA TYR A 316 -28.88 3.90 13.42
C TYR A 316 -30.40 4.07 13.29
N GLY A 317 -31.12 2.96 13.39
CA GLY A 317 -32.59 2.92 13.30
C GLY A 317 -33.14 2.54 11.91
N LYS A 318 -32.31 2.55 10.86
CA LYS A 318 -32.73 2.07 9.53
C LYS A 318 -32.96 0.56 9.44
N VAL A 319 -32.27 -0.23 10.27
CA VAL A 319 -32.45 -1.68 10.36
C VAL A 319 -33.21 -2.00 11.63
N LYS A 320 -34.51 -2.28 11.49
CA LYS A 320 -35.44 -2.49 12.62
C LYS A 320 -34.97 -3.56 13.60
N ASP A 321 -34.38 -4.64 13.10
CA ASP A 321 -33.92 -5.79 13.89
C ASP A 321 -32.49 -5.63 14.43
N LYS A 322 -31.89 -4.44 14.28
CA LYS A 322 -30.61 -4.05 14.88
C LYS A 322 -30.77 -2.79 15.74
N PRO A 323 -31.56 -2.84 16.83
CA PRO A 323 -31.71 -1.70 17.73
C PRO A 323 -30.37 -1.31 18.36
N TYR A 324 -30.26 -0.06 18.77
CA TYR A 324 -29.07 0.48 19.43
C TYR A 324 -28.81 -0.22 20.78
N VAL A 325 -27.56 -0.61 21.01
CA VAL A 325 -27.08 -1.30 22.22
C VAL A 325 -26.06 -0.45 22.99
N GLY A 326 -25.36 0.46 22.32
CA GLY A 326 -24.38 1.37 22.93
C GLY A 326 -23.03 0.72 23.19
N GLY A 327 -22.29 1.22 24.19
CA GLY A 327 -20.89 0.87 24.42
C GLY A 327 -20.63 -0.62 24.63
N LYS A 328 -21.62 -1.37 25.16
CA LYS A 328 -21.51 -2.83 25.29
C LYS A 328 -21.30 -3.53 23.95
N SER A 329 -21.99 -3.06 22.91
CA SER A 329 -21.85 -3.59 21.55
C SER A 329 -20.47 -3.28 20.97
N THR A 330 -19.97 -2.07 21.15
CA THR A 330 -18.61 -1.72 20.71
C THR A 330 -17.58 -2.55 21.45
N LEU A 331 -17.78 -2.79 22.75
CA LEU A 331 -16.89 -3.59 23.56
C LEU A 331 -16.84 -5.07 23.12
N TRP A 332 -17.98 -5.64 22.72
CA TRP A 332 -18.01 -6.96 22.07
C TRP A 332 -17.15 -6.99 20.80
N PHE A 333 -17.21 -5.95 19.97
CA PHE A 333 -16.42 -5.88 18.76
C PHE A 333 -14.92 -5.79 19.03
N VAL A 334 -14.46 -4.89 19.91
CA VAL A 334 -13.02 -4.76 20.20
C VAL A 334 -12.45 -6.04 20.82
N ARG A 335 -13.23 -6.69 21.69
CA ARG A 335 -12.88 -8.01 22.25
C ARG A 335 -12.79 -9.06 21.14
N ALA A 336 -13.79 -9.15 20.27
CA ALA A 336 -13.83 -10.14 19.20
C ALA A 336 -12.65 -9.99 18.24
N MET A 337 -12.30 -8.76 17.87
CA MET A 337 -11.14 -8.47 17.03
C MET A 337 -9.84 -8.98 17.68
N LYS A 338 -9.62 -8.68 18.97
CA LYS A 338 -8.41 -9.10 19.66
C LYS A 338 -8.36 -10.61 19.94
N GLU A 339 -9.50 -11.28 20.19
CA GLU A 339 -9.55 -12.74 20.34
C GLU A 339 -9.32 -13.46 18.99
N VAL A 340 -9.86 -12.94 17.88
CA VAL A 340 -9.77 -13.57 16.56
C VAL A 340 -8.40 -13.37 15.91
N MET A 341 -7.75 -12.22 16.12
CA MET A 341 -6.45 -11.87 15.54
C MET A 341 -5.56 -11.13 16.55
N PRO A 342 -5.05 -11.83 17.58
CA PRO A 342 -4.30 -11.22 18.68
C PRO A 342 -2.98 -10.58 18.27
N ASP A 343 -2.41 -11.00 17.14
CA ASP A 343 -1.16 -10.49 16.56
C ASP A 343 -1.32 -9.19 15.76
N LYS A 344 -2.57 -8.77 15.50
CA LYS A 344 -2.89 -7.59 14.71
C LYS A 344 -3.14 -6.37 15.59
N LEU A 345 -2.79 -5.21 15.05
CA LEU A 345 -3.11 -3.93 15.66
C LEU A 345 -4.62 -3.70 15.62
N LEU A 346 -5.14 -3.18 16.72
CA LEU A 346 -6.48 -2.64 16.82
C LEU A 346 -6.38 -1.23 17.41
N THR A 347 -6.73 -0.23 16.62
CA THR A 347 -6.66 1.17 17.01
C THR A 347 -8.03 1.80 17.05
N LEU A 348 -8.13 2.95 17.71
CA LEU A 348 -9.39 3.66 17.94
C LEU A 348 -9.22 5.14 17.66
N TYR A 349 -9.99 5.66 16.71
CA TYR A 349 -10.28 7.07 16.63
C TYR A 349 -11.21 7.44 17.81
N ASP A 350 -10.72 8.26 18.74
CA ASP A 350 -11.40 8.59 20.00
C ASP A 350 -12.50 9.64 19.77
N PHE A 351 -13.49 9.28 18.93
CA PHE A 351 -14.59 10.13 18.50
C PHE A 351 -15.83 9.29 18.15
N GLY A 352 -17.03 9.84 18.39
CA GLY A 352 -18.32 9.24 17.99
C GLY A 352 -18.75 7.95 18.71
N HIS A 353 -17.82 7.23 19.33
CA HIS A 353 -18.08 5.94 19.97
C HIS A 353 -18.70 6.03 21.37
N SER A 354 -19.25 4.91 21.86
CA SER A 354 -19.88 4.84 23.19
C SER A 354 -19.02 4.15 24.27
N LEU A 355 -17.73 3.94 24.01
CA LEU A 355 -16.78 3.43 25.01
C LEU A 355 -16.38 4.53 26.01
N TYR A 356 -16.10 4.12 27.26
CA TYR A 356 -15.55 4.98 28.30
C TYR A 356 -14.80 4.12 29.33
N SER A 357 -13.88 4.72 30.09
CA SER A 357 -13.12 4.00 31.13
C SER A 357 -14.05 3.46 32.22
N GLY A 358 -13.85 2.19 32.61
CA GLY A 358 -14.69 1.49 33.58
C GLY A 358 -15.89 0.74 32.96
N LEU A 359 -16.15 0.88 31.65
CA LEU A 359 -17.08 -0.01 30.95
C LEU A 359 -16.43 -1.39 30.74
N THR A 360 -16.99 -2.42 31.37
CA THR A 360 -16.45 -3.78 31.34
C THR A 360 -17.31 -4.76 30.54
N ASP A 361 -16.66 -5.75 29.93
CA ASP A 361 -17.31 -6.89 29.29
C ASP A 361 -17.71 -7.97 30.30
N GLU A 362 -18.23 -9.10 29.81
CA GLU A 362 -18.62 -10.25 30.64
C GLU A 362 -17.43 -10.94 31.35
N GLN A 363 -16.18 -10.63 30.99
CA GLN A 363 -14.96 -11.11 31.63
C GLN A 363 -14.37 -10.09 32.64
N GLY A 364 -14.99 -8.92 32.80
CA GLY A 364 -14.47 -7.84 33.64
C GLY A 364 -13.33 -7.04 32.99
N LYS A 365 -13.10 -7.17 31.67
CA LYS A 365 -12.09 -6.41 30.94
C LYS A 365 -12.68 -5.15 30.30
N GLU A 366 -11.85 -4.13 30.16
CA GLU A 366 -12.21 -2.84 29.57
C GLU A 366 -11.66 -2.72 28.13
N ALA A 367 -12.11 -1.72 27.38
CA ALA A 367 -11.60 -1.46 26.02
C ALA A 367 -10.08 -1.24 25.97
N LYS A 368 -9.48 -0.63 27.00
CA LYS A 368 -8.01 -0.42 27.10
C LYS A 368 -7.20 -1.71 27.12
N ASP A 369 -7.82 -2.85 27.44
CA ASP A 369 -7.18 -4.17 27.44
C ASP A 369 -7.12 -4.78 26.02
N TYR A 370 -7.88 -4.23 25.08
CA TYR A 370 -8.00 -4.70 23.70
C TYR A 370 -7.44 -3.73 22.66
N ILE A 371 -7.47 -2.43 22.92
CA ILE A 371 -6.97 -1.39 22.01
C ILE A 371 -5.46 -1.18 22.20
N ASP A 372 -4.71 -1.20 21.10
CA ASP A 372 -3.26 -1.02 21.10
C ASP A 372 -2.86 0.46 21.16
N TYR A 373 -3.53 1.30 20.37
CA TYR A 373 -3.30 2.74 20.28
C TYR A 373 -4.60 3.49 20.01
N SER A 374 -4.67 4.76 20.43
CA SER A 374 -5.80 5.64 20.14
C SER A 374 -5.35 7.10 20.08
N TRP A 375 -6.17 7.97 19.50
CA TRP A 375 -5.87 9.39 19.34
C TRP A 375 -7.15 10.21 19.33
N ALA A 376 -7.06 11.43 19.87
CA ALA A 376 -8.14 12.40 19.89
C ALA A 376 -8.51 12.90 18.48
N ASN A 377 -9.71 13.45 18.34
CA ASN A 377 -10.14 14.14 17.13
C ASN A 377 -9.41 15.50 16.98
N TYR A 378 -9.55 16.12 15.81
CA TYR A 378 -8.93 17.41 15.51
C TYR A 378 -9.49 18.51 16.41
N SER A 379 -8.64 19.49 16.75
CA SER A 379 -8.97 20.62 17.63
C SER A 379 -9.33 20.24 19.08
N GLU A 380 -9.26 18.96 19.44
CA GLU A 380 -9.38 18.49 20.82
C GLU A 380 -8.01 18.50 21.51
N ASN A 381 -8.03 18.40 22.85
CA ASN A 381 -6.83 18.34 23.69
C ASN A 381 -7.19 17.68 25.03
N HIS A 382 -7.16 16.34 25.07
CA HIS A 382 -7.49 15.57 26.26
C HIS A 382 -6.76 14.23 26.29
N GLY A 383 -6.87 13.49 27.40
CA GLY A 383 -6.42 12.10 27.48
C GLY A 383 -7.46 11.11 26.95
N SER A 384 -7.10 9.83 26.94
CA SER A 384 -7.97 8.76 26.42
C SER A 384 -9.31 8.64 27.14
N SER A 385 -10.41 8.64 26.39
CA SER A 385 -11.76 8.41 26.92
C SER A 385 -11.92 7.00 27.54
N ILE A 386 -11.21 6.01 27.00
CA ILE A 386 -11.23 4.61 27.44
C ILE A 386 -10.18 4.29 28.51
N GLY A 387 -9.37 5.27 28.91
CA GLY A 387 -8.34 5.11 29.94
C GLY A 387 -7.07 4.39 29.47
N LEU A 388 -6.71 4.51 28.19
CA LEU A 388 -5.38 4.08 27.74
C LEU A 388 -4.26 4.90 28.41
N PRO A 389 -3.12 4.27 28.71
CA PRO A 389 -1.96 4.99 29.21
C PRO A 389 -1.42 5.96 28.15
N LYS A 390 -0.78 7.05 28.58
CA LYS A 390 -0.35 8.15 27.70
C LYS A 390 0.59 7.67 26.59
N GLU A 391 1.43 6.68 26.85
CA GLU A 391 2.37 6.10 25.89
C GLU A 391 1.68 5.39 24.71
N LYS A 392 0.37 5.12 24.83
CA LYS A 392 -0.46 4.52 23.78
C LYS A 392 -1.49 5.50 23.20
N TYR A 393 -1.44 6.77 23.58
CA TYR A 393 -2.42 7.76 23.20
C TYR A 393 -1.80 9.01 22.58
N GLY A 394 -2.52 9.67 21.66
CA GLY A 394 -2.18 11.00 21.14
C GLY A 394 -3.27 12.01 21.48
N LYS A 395 -2.95 13.05 22.25
CA LYS A 395 -3.92 14.02 22.76
C LYS A 395 -4.39 15.06 21.74
N GLN A 396 -3.68 15.20 20.64
CA GLN A 396 -3.96 16.16 19.57
C GLN A 396 -3.58 15.59 18.21
N SER A 397 -4.47 15.78 17.24
CA SER A 397 -4.34 15.29 15.86
C SER A 397 -4.41 16.44 14.85
N ILE A 398 -3.93 16.20 13.63
CA ILE A 398 -3.87 17.20 12.55
C ILE A 398 -4.82 16.81 11.42
N GLU A 399 -5.72 17.73 11.06
CA GLU A 399 -6.49 17.66 9.82
C GLU A 399 -5.70 18.35 8.71
N ALA A 400 -4.90 17.58 7.95
CA ALA A 400 -3.97 18.14 6.98
C ALA A 400 -4.65 18.64 5.70
N ASN A 401 -5.97 18.46 5.54
CA ASN A 401 -6.71 19.21 4.53
C ASN A 401 -6.64 20.73 4.75
N TYR A 402 -6.53 21.17 6.01
CA TYR A 402 -6.29 22.57 6.38
C TYR A 402 -4.79 22.95 6.41
N GLY A 403 -3.91 21.99 6.14
CA GLY A 403 -2.45 22.16 6.07
C GLY A 403 -1.71 21.53 7.25
N THR A 404 -0.39 21.42 7.11
CA THR A 404 0.52 20.81 8.11
C THR A 404 1.37 21.82 8.87
N TYR A 405 1.13 23.13 8.69
CA TYR A 405 1.98 24.21 9.23
C TYR A 405 2.06 24.24 10.76
N TYR A 406 1.09 23.63 11.45
CA TYR A 406 1.03 23.52 12.91
C TYR A 406 1.55 22.17 13.44
N ALA A 407 2.24 21.38 12.60
CA ALA A 407 2.84 20.11 13.00
C ALA A 407 3.80 20.23 14.18
N GLU A 408 4.61 21.29 14.22
CA GLU A 408 5.52 21.57 15.34
C GLU A 408 4.76 21.75 16.66
N TRP A 409 3.65 22.50 16.62
CA TRP A 409 2.85 22.81 17.82
C TRP A 409 2.19 21.56 18.39
N VAL A 410 1.60 20.72 17.53
CA VAL A 410 0.98 19.45 17.95
C VAL A 410 2.03 18.44 18.46
N ALA A 411 3.19 18.39 17.80
CA ALA A 411 4.31 17.55 18.26
C ALA A 411 4.79 18.00 19.65
N GLN A 412 4.96 19.29 19.87
CA GLN A 412 5.34 19.85 21.16
C GLN A 412 4.30 19.53 22.24
N ALA A 413 3.02 19.73 21.96
CA ALA A 413 1.95 19.50 22.91
C ALA A 413 1.86 18.02 23.35
N ASN A 414 1.96 17.07 22.41
CA ASN A 414 1.99 15.64 22.75
C ASN A 414 3.25 15.27 23.54
N LEU A 415 4.40 15.87 23.19
CA LEU A 415 5.68 15.56 23.81
C LEU A 415 5.78 16.07 25.25
N GLU A 416 5.38 17.32 25.52
CA GLU A 416 5.43 17.95 26.84
C GLU A 416 4.54 17.24 27.87
N ASP A 417 3.37 16.75 27.44
CA ASP A 417 2.44 16.04 28.32
C ASP A 417 2.68 14.52 28.37
N CYS A 418 3.78 14.06 27.77
CA CYS A 418 4.25 12.67 27.76
C CYS A 418 3.35 11.66 27.03
N PHE A 419 2.66 12.09 25.97
CA PHE A 419 1.91 11.20 25.09
C PHE A 419 2.82 10.45 24.10
N GLY A 420 2.40 9.26 23.69
CA GLY A 420 3.25 8.32 22.95
C GLY A 420 3.18 8.44 21.43
N LEU A 421 2.18 9.13 20.89
CA LEU A 421 1.99 9.25 19.46
C LEU A 421 1.37 10.59 19.04
N MET A 422 1.42 10.83 17.73
CA MET A 422 0.76 11.95 17.05
C MET A 422 0.13 11.44 15.75
N MET A 423 -1.13 11.81 15.49
CA MET A 423 -1.86 11.44 14.27
C MET A 423 -2.00 12.64 13.32
N ILE A 424 -1.84 12.39 12.02
CA ILE A 424 -2.09 13.34 10.94
C ILE A 424 -3.01 12.69 9.91
N PHE A 425 -4.13 13.33 9.62
CA PHE A 425 -5.07 12.89 8.60
C PHE A 425 -4.89 13.64 7.29
N ASN A 426 -4.88 12.87 6.19
CA ASN A 426 -5.06 13.31 4.81
C ASN A 426 -4.08 14.40 4.35
N ILE A 427 -2.79 14.09 4.43
CA ILE A 427 -1.73 14.92 3.84
C ILE A 427 -1.92 14.97 2.32
N LYS A 428 -2.28 16.16 1.82
CA LYS A 428 -2.54 16.37 0.38
C LYS A 428 -1.30 16.19 -0.48
N GLY A 429 -1.45 15.51 -1.61
CA GLY A 429 -0.40 15.27 -2.59
C GLY A 429 0.29 16.53 -3.11
N ASN A 430 -0.47 17.58 -3.43
CA ASN A 430 0.10 18.85 -3.87
C ASN A 430 1.00 19.54 -2.81
N ASN A 431 0.74 19.31 -1.52
CA ASN A 431 1.61 19.79 -0.44
C ASN A 431 2.88 18.94 -0.31
N ILE A 432 2.81 17.65 -0.64
CA ILE A 432 3.97 16.76 -0.73
C ILE A 432 4.86 17.21 -1.89
N GLU A 433 4.30 17.32 -3.11
CA GLU A 433 5.04 17.70 -4.32
C GLU A 433 5.69 19.09 -4.22
N SER A 434 5.01 20.06 -3.59
CA SER A 434 5.58 21.40 -3.39
C SER A 434 6.65 21.48 -2.29
N GLY A 435 6.95 20.37 -1.60
CA GLY A 435 7.89 20.31 -0.48
C GLY A 435 7.38 20.97 0.82
N ARG A 436 6.14 21.48 0.83
CA ARG A 436 5.52 22.11 1.99
C ARG A 436 5.40 21.14 3.15
N THR A 437 4.90 19.93 2.89
CA THR A 437 4.76 18.89 3.91
C THR A 437 6.11 18.55 4.54
N THR A 438 7.15 18.35 3.71
CA THR A 438 8.51 18.03 4.18
C THR A 438 9.07 19.11 5.10
N ARG A 439 8.91 20.39 4.75
CA ARG A 439 9.36 21.50 5.59
C ARG A 439 8.64 21.52 6.94
N ASP A 440 7.33 21.33 6.93
CA ASP A 440 6.52 21.46 8.14
C ASP A 440 6.68 20.23 9.06
N LEU A 441 6.76 19.02 8.49
CA LEU A 441 7.12 17.79 9.22
C LEU A 441 8.54 17.87 9.79
N SER A 442 9.51 18.48 9.09
CA SER A 442 10.86 18.66 9.62
C SER A 442 10.90 19.43 10.94
N LYS A 443 9.98 20.37 11.14
CA LYS A 443 9.88 21.09 12.42
C LYS A 443 9.38 20.17 13.54
N ALA A 444 8.38 19.35 13.25
CA ALA A 444 7.89 18.35 14.19
C ALA A 444 8.95 17.28 14.50
N THR A 445 9.60 16.71 13.49
CA THR A 445 10.60 15.65 13.68
C THR A 445 11.83 16.13 14.44
N LYS A 446 12.22 17.41 14.33
CA LYS A 446 13.26 17.99 15.20
C LYS A 446 12.88 17.93 16.68
N LYS A 447 11.61 18.17 17.03
CA LYS A 447 11.14 18.05 18.42
C LYS A 447 11.09 16.60 18.87
N LEU A 448 10.65 15.71 17.99
CA LEU A 448 10.37 14.32 18.35
C LEU A 448 11.61 13.41 18.33
N TYR A 449 12.60 13.71 17.49
CA TYR A 449 13.71 12.81 17.16
C TYR A 449 15.06 13.51 16.99
N ASP A 450 15.14 14.84 17.19
CA ASP A 450 16.33 15.65 16.92
C ASP A 450 16.84 15.59 15.47
N GLU A 451 15.96 15.25 14.52
CA GLU A 451 16.29 15.11 13.10
C GLU A 451 15.30 15.85 12.19
N GLU A 452 15.79 16.40 11.08
CA GLU A 452 14.95 16.85 9.98
C GLU A 452 14.28 15.66 9.27
N CYS A 453 13.18 15.91 8.56
CA CYS A 453 12.65 14.93 7.61
C CYS A 453 12.98 15.34 6.17
N ILE A 454 13.14 14.35 5.32
CA ILE A 454 13.25 14.52 3.88
C ILE A 454 12.20 13.65 3.18
N PHE A 455 11.84 14.03 1.96
CA PHE A 455 11.09 13.16 1.07
C PHE A 455 12.08 12.42 0.17
N SER A 456 12.39 11.18 0.50
CA SER A 456 13.40 10.35 -0.18
C SER A 456 12.69 9.30 -1.01
N GLY A 457 12.32 9.66 -2.24
CA GLY A 457 11.67 8.76 -3.17
C GLY A 457 10.85 9.51 -4.21
N LYS A 458 10.12 8.74 -5.02
CA LYS A 458 9.19 9.28 -6.00
C LYS A 458 7.86 9.64 -5.35
N TYR A 459 7.24 10.72 -5.81
CA TYR A 459 5.82 10.96 -5.54
C TYR A 459 4.93 9.99 -6.32
N HIS A 460 4.10 9.25 -5.59
CA HIS A 460 3.14 8.30 -6.14
C HIS A 460 1.79 8.99 -6.34
N LYS A 461 1.30 9.00 -7.58
CA LYS A 461 0.05 9.67 -7.96
C LYS A 461 -1.17 8.91 -7.44
N GLY A 462 -2.02 9.61 -6.70
CA GLY A 462 -3.32 9.12 -6.23
C GLY A 462 -4.46 9.37 -7.23
N PRO A 463 -5.70 8.98 -6.91
CA PRO A 463 -6.86 9.25 -7.76
C PRO A 463 -7.12 10.73 -8.08
N LYS A 464 -6.79 11.68 -7.18
CA LYS A 464 -6.95 13.13 -7.45
C LYS A 464 -5.89 13.72 -8.39
N ASP A 465 -4.83 12.98 -8.69
CA ASP A 465 -3.79 13.40 -9.64
C ASP A 465 -4.12 12.99 -11.09
N ARG A 466 -5.30 12.40 -11.33
CA ARG A 466 -5.71 11.80 -12.61
C ARG A 466 -6.49 12.75 -13.52
#